data_AF-A0A494UR17-F1
#
_entry.id   AF-A0A494UR17-F1
#
_cell.length_a   1.000
_cell.length_b   1.000
_cell.length_c   1.000
_cell.angle_alpha   90.00
_cell.angle_beta   90.00
_cell.angle_gamma   90.00
#
_symmetry.space_group_name_H-M   'P 1'
#
loop_
_entity.id
_entity.type
_entity.pdbx_description
1 polymer ?
#
loop_
_entity_poly.entity_id
_entity_poly.type
_entity_poly.pdbx_seq_one_letter_code
_entity_poly.pdbx_strand_id
1 'polypeptide(L)'
;MARESGSARSTESGLPIEPVYGPEALEGWDPAGKLGEPGAYPFTRGVYPTMYTGRPWTMRQYAGFGTATESNARYKQLIANGTMGLSVAFDLPTQMGHDSDAPIAHGEVGKVGVAIDSVDDMRVLFGGIPLDKVSTSMTINAPAALLLLLYQLVAEEQGVPADKLTGTIQNDVLKEYIARGTYIFPPKPSLRLIADIFKYCRAEIPKWNTISISGYHMAEAGASPAQEIAFTLADGIEYVRTAVEAGMDVDDFAPRLSFFFVARTTILEEVAKFRAARRIWARVMREEFGAKNPKSLMLRFHTQTAGVQLTAQQPEVNLVRVAVQGLGAVLGGTQSLHTNSFDEAIALPTDKSARLALRTQQVLAYETDVTATVDPFAGSYVVEKMTDDVEAAAVELMRKVEDLGGAVNAIEHGFQKNEIERSAYRIAQETDSGERVVVGVNRFQLDAEEPYEPLRVDPAIEAQQAERLAKLRAERDQQAVDSALAALRKAAEGEDNVLYPMKDALKARATVGEVCNALRGIWGTYVPSDAF
;
A
#
# COMPACT_ATOMS: atom_id res chain seq x y z
N MET A 1 -34.42 14.58 -13.60
CA MET A 1 -34.00 15.73 -14.43
C MET A 1 -32.89 15.26 -15.35
N ALA A 2 -33.10 15.31 -16.67
CA ALA A 2 -31.99 15.19 -17.62
C ALA A 2 -31.04 16.37 -17.36
N ARG A 3 -29.72 16.11 -17.27
CA ARG A 3 -28.74 17.19 -17.12
C ARG A 3 -28.87 18.13 -18.32
N GLU A 4 -28.84 19.44 -18.08
CA GLU A 4 -28.84 20.43 -19.15
C GLU A 4 -27.74 20.11 -20.16
N SER A 5 -28.09 20.07 -21.44
CA SER A 5 -27.16 19.91 -22.54
C SER A 5 -26.18 21.09 -22.54
N GLY A 6 -24.93 20.87 -22.12
CA GLY A 6 -23.87 21.89 -22.17
C GLY A 6 -22.97 22.02 -20.95
N SER A 7 -23.26 21.37 -19.83
CA SER A 7 -22.31 21.31 -18.70
C SER A 7 -21.13 20.38 -19.06
N ALA A 8 -19.95 20.95 -19.24
CA ALA A 8 -18.71 20.21 -19.46
C ALA A 8 -18.47 19.26 -18.28
N ARG A 9 -18.31 17.97 -18.56
CA ARG A 9 -17.95 16.98 -17.52
C ARG A 9 -16.45 17.08 -17.26
N SER A 10 -16.05 16.88 -16.01
CA SER A 10 -14.66 16.76 -15.62
C SER A 10 -14.39 15.40 -14.98
N THR A 11 -13.14 14.97 -15.11
CA THR A 11 -12.53 13.89 -14.33
C THR A 11 -12.37 14.31 -12.87
N GLU A 12 -12.05 13.37 -11.97
CA GLU A 12 -11.73 13.72 -10.57
C GLU A 12 -10.42 14.52 -10.46
N SER A 13 -9.54 14.40 -11.44
CA SER A 13 -8.36 15.26 -11.59
C SER A 13 -8.68 16.66 -12.13
N GLY A 14 -9.95 16.98 -12.41
CA GLY A 14 -10.37 18.29 -12.94
C GLY A 14 -10.09 18.48 -14.44
N LEU A 15 -9.70 17.43 -15.15
CA LEU A 15 -9.48 17.44 -16.61
C LEU A 15 -10.82 17.35 -17.36
N PRO A 16 -11.00 18.05 -18.48
CA PRO A 16 -12.24 18.00 -19.25
C PRO A 16 -12.50 16.61 -19.86
N ILE A 17 -13.76 16.20 -19.89
CA ILE A 17 -14.25 14.99 -20.56
C ILE A 17 -15.19 15.39 -21.67
N GLU A 18 -14.80 15.09 -22.91
CA GLU A 18 -15.66 15.31 -24.08
C GLU A 18 -16.78 14.26 -24.13
N PRO A 19 -17.99 14.61 -24.59
CA PRO A 19 -19.06 13.65 -24.77
C PRO A 19 -18.74 12.55 -25.79
N VAL A 20 -17.90 12.87 -26.78
CA VAL A 20 -17.47 11.97 -27.86
C VAL A 20 -16.02 12.28 -28.21
N TYR A 21 -15.20 11.24 -28.35
CA TYR A 21 -13.83 11.32 -28.85
C TYR A 21 -13.77 10.60 -30.20
N GLY A 22 -13.32 11.29 -31.25
CA GLY A 22 -13.02 10.71 -32.55
C GLY A 22 -11.50 10.63 -32.83
N PRO A 23 -11.11 10.19 -34.05
CA PRO A 23 -9.72 10.09 -34.47
C PRO A 23 -8.92 11.40 -34.30
N GLU A 24 -9.58 12.56 -34.40
CA GLU A 24 -9.00 13.89 -34.19
C GLU A 24 -8.38 14.07 -32.81
N ALA A 25 -8.87 13.35 -31.79
CA ALA A 25 -8.28 13.39 -30.45
C ALA A 25 -6.86 12.81 -30.40
N LEU A 26 -6.50 11.99 -31.39
CA LEU A 26 -5.18 11.36 -31.55
C LEU A 26 -4.47 11.82 -32.84
N GLU A 27 -4.83 12.98 -33.40
CA GLU A 27 -4.13 13.53 -34.55
C GLU A 27 -2.66 13.83 -34.18
N GLY A 28 -1.72 13.30 -34.97
CA GLY A 28 -0.29 13.42 -34.70
C GLY A 28 0.21 12.64 -33.47
N TRP A 29 -0.63 11.80 -32.86
CA TRP A 29 -0.23 10.93 -31.75
C TRP A 29 0.70 9.82 -32.25
N ASP A 30 1.70 9.44 -31.45
CA ASP A 30 2.68 8.38 -31.76
C ASP A 30 2.34 7.09 -30.99
N PRO A 31 1.66 6.10 -31.60
CA PRO A 31 1.35 4.85 -30.93
C PRO A 31 2.61 4.05 -30.58
N ALA A 32 3.64 4.08 -31.43
CA ALA A 32 4.81 3.24 -31.21
C ALA A 32 5.58 3.68 -29.95
N GLY A 33 5.75 4.99 -29.75
CA GLY A 33 6.44 5.55 -28.59
C GLY A 33 5.58 5.63 -27.32
N LYS A 34 4.28 5.89 -27.43
CA LYS A 34 3.40 6.11 -26.27
C LYS A 34 2.63 4.88 -25.81
N LEU A 35 2.20 4.02 -26.74
CA LEU A 35 1.42 2.81 -26.44
C LEU A 35 2.35 1.60 -26.35
N GLY A 36 3.15 1.37 -27.39
CA GLY A 36 4.08 0.25 -27.48
C GLY A 36 3.42 -1.13 -27.41
N GLU A 37 4.24 -2.15 -27.16
CA GLU A 37 3.82 -3.55 -26.99
C GLU A 37 3.72 -3.92 -25.50
N PRO A 38 2.81 -4.84 -25.11
CA PRO A 38 2.75 -5.32 -23.73
C PRO A 38 4.06 -6.01 -23.32
N GLY A 39 4.53 -5.74 -22.10
CA GLY A 39 5.80 -6.27 -21.60
C GLY A 39 7.06 -5.63 -22.20
N ALA A 40 6.91 -4.58 -23.01
CA ALA A 40 8.02 -3.80 -23.55
C ALA A 40 7.92 -2.35 -23.09
N TYR A 41 9.05 -1.62 -23.11
CA TYR A 41 9.08 -0.19 -22.82
C TYR A 41 8.10 0.57 -23.74
N PRO A 42 7.29 1.53 -23.24
CA PRO A 42 7.26 2.08 -21.86
C PRO A 42 6.23 1.41 -20.93
N PHE A 43 5.83 0.17 -21.23
CA PHE A 43 4.93 -0.68 -20.44
C PHE A 43 3.51 -0.13 -20.27
N THR A 44 3.07 0.81 -21.12
CA THR A 44 1.72 1.38 -21.07
C THR A 44 0.65 0.29 -21.08
N ARG A 45 0.80 -0.72 -21.94
CA ARG A 45 -0.13 -1.86 -22.08
C ARG A 45 0.00 -2.96 -21.01
N GLY A 46 0.89 -2.78 -20.03
CA GLY A 46 1.17 -3.75 -18.97
C GLY A 46 2.62 -4.22 -18.96
N VAL A 47 3.09 -4.65 -17.78
CA VAL A 47 4.50 -5.01 -17.52
C VAL A 47 4.89 -6.40 -18.02
N TYR A 48 3.93 -7.25 -18.37
CA TYR A 48 4.18 -8.60 -18.88
C TYR A 48 3.56 -8.78 -20.27
N PRO A 49 4.21 -9.51 -21.20
CA PRO A 49 3.68 -9.69 -22.55
C PRO A 49 2.30 -10.35 -22.60
N THR A 50 2.03 -11.31 -21.71
CA THR A 50 0.77 -12.07 -21.69
C THR A 50 -0.25 -11.50 -20.72
N MET A 51 0.16 -10.65 -19.77
CA MET A 51 -0.66 -10.23 -18.61
C MET A 51 -1.56 -11.39 -18.11
N TYR A 52 -2.88 -11.17 -18.09
CA TYR A 52 -3.86 -12.11 -17.55
C TYR A 52 -4.20 -13.28 -18.47
N THR A 53 -3.85 -13.21 -19.76
CA THR A 53 -4.00 -14.36 -20.68
C THR A 53 -3.09 -15.52 -20.28
N GLY A 54 -2.00 -15.24 -19.56
CA GLY A 54 -1.14 -16.24 -18.95
C GLY A 54 -1.54 -16.56 -17.51
N ARG A 55 -1.64 -15.54 -16.65
CA ARG A 55 -1.99 -15.72 -15.23
C ARG A 55 -2.78 -14.51 -14.71
N PRO A 56 -3.96 -14.71 -14.07
CA PRO A 56 -4.68 -13.64 -13.39
C PRO A 56 -3.84 -12.93 -12.32
N TRP A 57 -4.28 -11.75 -11.91
CA TRP A 57 -3.70 -11.04 -10.77
C TRP A 57 -3.74 -11.88 -9.49
N THR A 58 -2.90 -11.53 -8.53
CA THR A 58 -2.96 -12.17 -7.21
C THR A 58 -4.19 -11.65 -6.46
N MET A 59 -5.14 -12.53 -6.14
CA MET A 59 -6.24 -12.20 -5.24
C MET A 59 -5.70 -12.16 -3.82
N ARG A 60 -5.57 -10.96 -3.24
CA ARG A 60 -4.94 -10.75 -1.94
C ARG A 60 -5.90 -10.01 -1.02
N GLN A 61 -6.45 -10.74 -0.06
CA GLN A 61 -7.33 -10.16 0.95
C GLN A 61 -6.55 -9.65 2.15
N TYR A 62 -6.91 -8.44 2.58
CA TYR A 62 -6.42 -7.79 3.78
C TYR A 62 -7.08 -8.46 4.97
N ALA A 63 -6.28 -8.99 5.89
CA ALA A 63 -6.76 -9.76 7.01
C ALA A 63 -5.81 -9.63 8.21
N GLY A 64 -6.34 -9.97 9.38
CA GLY A 64 -5.63 -9.88 10.64
C GLY A 64 -6.29 -8.82 11.52
N PHE A 65 -6.89 -9.26 12.61
CA PHE A 65 -7.44 -8.42 13.69
C PHE A 65 -7.56 -9.27 14.94
N GLY A 66 -7.64 -8.63 16.10
CA GLY A 66 -7.63 -9.33 17.38
C GLY A 66 -6.29 -9.99 17.67
N THR A 67 -6.33 -11.22 18.17
CA THR A 67 -5.13 -11.96 18.57
C THR A 67 -4.39 -12.60 17.38
N ALA A 68 -3.12 -12.93 17.58
CA ALA A 68 -2.34 -13.71 16.60
C ALA A 68 -2.97 -15.08 16.30
N THR A 69 -3.64 -15.70 17.28
CA THR A 69 -4.34 -16.99 17.13
C THR A 69 -5.54 -16.87 16.19
N GLU A 70 -6.40 -15.87 16.40
CA GLU A 70 -7.57 -15.62 15.56
C GLU A 70 -7.15 -15.26 14.14
N SER A 71 -6.14 -14.40 14.02
CA SER A 71 -5.56 -14.01 12.73
C SER A 71 -4.96 -15.22 11.99
N ASN A 72 -4.26 -16.13 12.68
CA ASN A 72 -3.74 -17.36 12.09
C ASN A 72 -4.87 -18.27 11.56
N ALA A 73 -5.93 -18.46 12.36
CA ALA A 73 -7.09 -19.24 11.96
C ALA A 73 -7.73 -18.64 10.69
N ARG A 74 -7.84 -17.31 10.65
CA ARG A 74 -8.34 -16.57 9.49
C ARG A 74 -7.47 -16.76 8.25
N TYR A 75 -6.15 -16.69 8.38
CA TYR A 75 -5.22 -16.93 7.27
C TYR A 75 -5.37 -18.33 6.69
N LYS A 76 -5.48 -19.35 7.55
CA LYS A 76 -5.71 -20.74 7.10
C LYS A 76 -7.03 -20.88 6.35
N GLN A 77 -8.10 -20.23 6.82
CA GLN A 77 -9.38 -20.20 6.10
C GLN A 77 -9.27 -19.50 4.73
N LEU A 78 -8.58 -18.38 4.63
CA LEU A 78 -8.39 -17.65 3.37
C LEU A 78 -7.59 -18.49 2.35
N ILE A 79 -6.51 -19.14 2.81
CA ILE A 79 -5.73 -20.07 1.98
C ILE A 79 -6.62 -21.22 1.50
N ALA A 80 -7.43 -21.82 2.38
CA ALA A 80 -8.36 -22.89 2.02
C ALA A 80 -9.44 -22.43 1.01
N ASN A 81 -9.79 -21.14 1.01
CA ASN A 81 -10.75 -20.54 0.08
C ASN A 81 -10.13 -20.11 -1.27
N GLY A 82 -8.86 -20.43 -1.52
CA GLY A 82 -8.18 -20.20 -2.81
C GLY A 82 -7.37 -18.91 -2.90
N THR A 83 -7.13 -18.22 -1.78
CA THR A 83 -6.21 -17.08 -1.75
C THR A 83 -4.77 -17.58 -1.90
N MET A 84 -4.03 -16.97 -2.82
CA MET A 84 -2.64 -17.34 -3.15
C MET A 84 -1.59 -16.46 -2.45
N GLY A 85 -2.02 -15.52 -1.61
CA GLY A 85 -1.13 -14.67 -0.81
C GLY A 85 -1.86 -13.99 0.34
N LEU A 86 -1.20 -13.90 1.50
CA LEU A 86 -1.75 -13.27 2.70
C LEU A 86 -1.42 -11.77 2.70
N SER A 87 -2.31 -10.94 3.24
CA SER A 87 -1.95 -9.57 3.60
C SER A 87 -2.27 -9.34 5.06
N VAL A 88 -1.24 -9.01 5.84
CA VAL A 88 -1.32 -8.83 7.29
C VAL A 88 -1.56 -7.36 7.62
N ALA A 89 -2.61 -7.13 8.40
CA ALA A 89 -2.90 -5.87 9.06
C ALA A 89 -2.44 -5.92 10.52
N PHE A 90 -1.67 -4.94 10.96
CA PHE A 90 -1.20 -4.82 12.35
C PHE A 90 -2.00 -3.75 13.09
N ASP A 91 -2.11 -3.86 14.40
CA ASP A 91 -2.76 -2.82 15.21
C ASP A 91 -1.94 -1.51 15.26
N LEU A 92 -2.55 -0.43 15.78
CA LEU A 92 -1.86 0.86 15.87
C LEU A 92 -0.61 0.81 16.77
N PRO A 93 -0.61 0.18 17.95
CA PRO A 93 0.60 0.03 18.77
C PRO A 93 1.76 -0.59 18.01
N THR A 94 1.53 -1.71 17.32
CA THR A 94 2.55 -2.38 16.50
C THR A 94 3.02 -1.46 15.38
N GLN A 95 2.12 -0.79 14.67
CA GLN A 95 2.47 0.16 13.58
C GLN A 95 3.30 1.34 14.07
N MET A 96 3.06 1.79 15.31
CA MET A 96 3.77 2.88 15.95
C MET A 96 4.99 2.42 16.74
N GLY A 97 5.36 1.13 16.71
CA GLY A 97 6.53 0.60 17.40
C GLY A 97 6.42 0.71 18.93
N HIS A 98 5.24 0.44 19.46
CA HIS A 98 4.95 0.33 20.89
C HIS A 98 4.54 -1.09 21.23
N ASP A 99 4.97 -1.56 22.40
CA ASP A 99 4.44 -2.79 22.97
C ASP A 99 3.01 -2.58 23.47
N SER A 100 2.24 -3.65 23.51
CA SER A 100 0.83 -3.66 23.93
C SER A 100 0.59 -3.19 25.36
N ASP A 101 1.60 -3.23 26.24
CA ASP A 101 1.51 -2.73 27.62
C ASP A 101 1.98 -1.27 27.79
N ALA A 102 2.34 -0.60 26.70
CA ALA A 102 2.71 0.81 26.75
C ALA A 102 1.49 1.69 27.09
N PRO A 103 1.62 2.72 27.94
CA PRO A 103 0.49 3.59 28.29
C PRO A 103 -0.22 4.24 27.09
N ILE A 104 0.51 4.52 25.99
CA ILE A 104 -0.04 5.09 24.75
C ILE A 104 -0.83 4.06 23.91
N ALA A 105 -0.65 2.76 24.16
CA ALA A 105 -1.31 1.67 23.43
C ALA A 105 -2.70 1.34 23.97
N HIS A 106 -3.05 1.83 25.17
CA HIS A 106 -4.29 1.49 25.85
C HIS A 106 -5.54 1.75 24.99
N GLY A 107 -6.39 0.74 24.84
CA GLY A 107 -7.62 0.81 24.06
C GLY A 107 -7.44 0.62 22.53
N GLU A 108 -6.21 0.45 22.05
CA GLU A 108 -5.90 0.28 20.62
C GLU A 108 -5.30 -1.11 20.28
N VAL A 109 -4.94 -1.90 21.30
CA VAL A 109 -4.38 -3.25 21.14
C VAL A 109 -5.36 -4.19 20.44
N GLY A 110 -4.95 -4.78 19.33
CA GLY A 110 -5.76 -5.75 18.56
C GLY A 110 -6.99 -5.18 17.84
N LYS A 111 -7.24 -3.86 17.91
CA LYS A 111 -8.51 -3.25 17.50
C LYS A 111 -8.68 -3.13 15.99
N VAL A 112 -7.61 -2.72 15.29
CA VAL A 112 -7.62 -2.47 13.83
C VAL A 112 -6.68 -3.40 13.07
N GLY A 113 -6.09 -4.37 13.76
CA GLY A 113 -5.11 -5.30 13.23
C GLY A 113 -4.62 -6.25 14.31
N VAL A 114 -3.72 -7.16 13.95
CA VAL A 114 -3.13 -8.08 14.92
C VAL A 114 -2.07 -7.38 15.79
N ALA A 115 -2.08 -7.65 17.10
CA ALA A 115 -1.05 -7.20 18.03
C ALA A 115 0.21 -8.07 17.93
N ILE A 116 1.38 -7.47 17.71
CA ILE A 116 2.68 -8.16 17.64
C ILE A 116 3.70 -7.38 18.48
N ASP A 117 4.08 -7.94 19.63
CA ASP A 117 5.11 -7.36 20.49
C ASP A 117 6.46 -8.07 20.30
N SER A 118 6.46 -9.31 19.80
CA SER A 118 7.67 -10.16 19.82
C SER A 118 7.66 -11.29 18.78
N VAL A 119 8.78 -12.02 18.72
CA VAL A 119 8.89 -13.26 17.94
C VAL A 119 7.89 -14.32 18.39
N ASP A 120 7.49 -14.34 19.66
CA ASP A 120 6.50 -15.30 20.16
C ASP A 120 5.12 -15.09 19.53
N ASP A 121 4.73 -13.84 19.30
CA ASP A 121 3.47 -13.51 18.60
C ASP A 121 3.56 -13.88 17.13
N MET A 122 4.69 -13.61 16.49
CA MET A 122 4.91 -13.95 15.09
C MET A 122 4.89 -15.48 14.87
N ARG A 123 5.41 -16.27 15.82
CA ARG A 123 5.31 -17.74 15.81
C ARG A 123 3.87 -18.21 15.83
N VAL A 124 3.03 -17.60 16.68
CA VAL A 124 1.60 -17.92 16.74
C VAL A 124 0.91 -17.53 15.43
N LEU A 125 1.16 -16.31 14.95
CA LEU A 125 0.53 -15.76 13.75
C LEU A 125 0.77 -16.63 12.51
N PHE A 126 1.98 -17.18 12.35
CA PHE A 126 2.35 -18.00 11.20
C PHE A 126 2.45 -19.50 11.50
N GLY A 127 1.99 -19.93 12.68
CA GLY A 127 2.02 -21.33 13.09
C GLY A 127 1.29 -22.24 12.11
N GLY A 128 2.02 -23.16 11.48
CA GLY A 128 1.48 -24.12 10.50
C GLY A 128 1.15 -23.54 9.13
N ILE A 129 1.69 -22.37 8.77
CA ILE A 129 1.58 -21.80 7.42
C ILE A 129 2.91 -22.01 6.68
N PRO A 130 2.94 -22.67 5.50
CA PRO A 130 4.18 -22.92 4.77
C PRO A 130 4.71 -21.63 4.10
N LEU A 131 5.65 -20.95 4.75
CA LEU A 131 6.17 -19.64 4.33
C LEU A 131 7.01 -19.66 3.04
N ASP A 132 7.42 -20.85 2.58
CA ASP A 132 8.06 -21.07 1.28
C ASP A 132 7.06 -21.12 0.10
N LYS A 133 5.77 -21.31 0.39
CA LYS A 133 4.71 -21.50 -0.61
C LYS A 133 3.68 -20.37 -0.64
N VAL A 134 3.51 -19.67 0.47
CA VAL A 134 2.54 -18.59 0.61
C VAL A 134 3.26 -17.24 0.60
N SER A 135 2.94 -16.40 -0.37
CA SER A 135 3.48 -15.04 -0.41
C SER A 135 2.78 -14.16 0.62
N THR A 136 3.54 -13.54 1.53
CA THR A 136 3.00 -12.66 2.58
C THR A 136 3.28 -11.20 2.29
N SER A 137 2.23 -10.37 2.29
CA SER A 137 2.34 -8.91 2.31
C SER A 137 2.11 -8.42 3.73
N MET A 138 2.91 -7.48 4.19
CA MET A 138 2.81 -6.88 5.52
C MET A 138 2.65 -5.37 5.36
N THR A 139 1.48 -4.84 5.70
CA THR A 139 1.21 -3.40 5.66
C THR A 139 1.75 -2.76 6.92
N ILE A 140 3.05 -2.53 6.89
CA ILE A 140 3.84 -1.99 7.99
C ILE A 140 4.91 -1.04 7.42
N ASN A 141 5.13 0.08 8.10
CA ASN A 141 5.98 1.16 7.60
C ASN A 141 7.12 1.48 8.57
N ALA A 142 6.91 2.34 9.57
CA ALA A 142 8.00 2.77 10.45
C ALA A 142 8.76 1.62 11.15
N PRO A 143 8.11 0.53 11.60
CA PRO A 143 8.81 -0.64 12.14
C PRO A 143 8.96 -1.78 11.12
N ALA A 144 8.87 -1.52 9.81
CA ALA A 144 8.86 -2.58 8.78
C ALA A 144 10.07 -3.51 8.82
N ALA A 145 11.27 -2.97 9.13
CA ALA A 145 12.48 -3.78 9.33
C ALA A 145 12.28 -4.85 10.43
N LEU A 146 11.67 -4.47 11.56
CA LEU A 146 11.48 -5.36 12.70
C LEU A 146 10.53 -6.51 12.32
N LEU A 147 9.39 -6.18 11.72
CA LEU A 147 8.37 -7.17 11.35
C LEU A 147 8.87 -8.10 10.24
N LEU A 148 9.69 -7.60 9.30
CA LEU A 148 10.39 -8.44 8.33
C LEU A 148 11.34 -9.44 8.99
N LEU A 149 12.17 -8.98 9.94
CA LEU A 149 13.12 -9.84 10.63
C LEU A 149 12.42 -10.86 11.54
N LEU A 150 11.33 -10.47 12.21
CA LEU A 150 10.47 -11.39 12.96
C LEU A 150 9.89 -12.48 12.05
N TYR A 151 9.39 -12.10 10.87
CA TYR A 151 8.90 -13.04 9.87
C TYR A 151 10.00 -14.00 9.39
N GLN A 152 11.20 -13.47 9.12
CA GLN A 152 12.37 -14.27 8.74
C GLN A 152 12.77 -15.27 9.84
N LEU A 153 12.83 -14.84 11.10
CA LEU A 153 13.19 -15.70 12.23
C LEU A 153 12.20 -16.86 12.37
N VAL A 154 10.90 -16.59 12.24
CA VAL A 154 9.87 -17.64 12.28
C VAL A 154 9.99 -18.59 11.09
N ALA A 155 10.32 -18.10 9.90
CA ALA A 155 10.58 -18.95 8.75
C ALA A 155 11.79 -19.88 8.98
N GLU A 156 12.89 -19.34 9.51
CA GLU A 156 14.10 -20.09 9.83
C GLU A 156 13.81 -21.18 10.89
N GLU A 157 13.03 -20.86 11.92
CA GLU A 157 12.56 -21.83 12.93
C GLU A 157 11.69 -22.95 12.34
N GLN A 158 10.92 -22.65 11.29
CA GLN A 158 10.14 -23.64 10.54
C GLN A 158 10.97 -24.42 9.51
N GLY A 159 12.28 -24.18 9.41
CA GLY A 159 13.17 -24.83 8.45
C GLY A 159 13.08 -24.27 7.03
N VAL A 160 12.48 -23.09 6.84
CA VAL A 160 12.43 -22.38 5.56
C VAL A 160 13.61 -21.42 5.46
N PRO A 161 14.55 -21.62 4.51
CA PRO A 161 15.66 -20.70 4.34
C PRO A 161 15.19 -19.36 3.77
N ALA A 162 15.86 -18.27 4.18
CA ALA A 162 15.47 -16.90 3.85
C ALA A 162 15.41 -16.62 2.33
N ASP A 163 16.23 -17.29 1.52
CA ASP A 163 16.25 -17.18 0.05
C ASP A 163 14.98 -17.73 -0.64
N LYS A 164 14.12 -18.44 0.10
CA LYS A 164 12.81 -18.94 -0.39
C LYS A 164 11.66 -18.01 -0.03
N LEU A 165 11.86 -17.08 0.91
CA LEU A 165 10.79 -16.18 1.33
C LEU A 165 10.36 -15.27 0.18
N THR A 166 9.05 -15.18 -0.03
CA THR A 166 8.46 -14.27 -1.00
C THR A 166 7.39 -13.44 -0.33
N GLY A 167 7.37 -12.15 -0.62
CA GLY A 167 6.49 -11.24 0.08
C GLY A 167 6.82 -9.80 -0.16
N THR A 168 6.15 -8.94 0.59
CA THR A 168 6.28 -7.49 0.51
C THR A 168 6.14 -6.92 1.91
N ILE A 169 7.00 -5.99 2.29
CA ILE A 169 6.70 -5.02 3.35
C ILE A 169 6.31 -3.70 2.68
N GLN A 170 5.36 -2.97 3.27
CA GLN A 170 4.95 -1.69 2.69
C GLN A 170 6.09 -0.68 2.72
N ASN A 171 6.71 -0.47 3.89
CA ASN A 171 7.99 0.24 4.05
C ASN A 171 8.08 1.60 3.35
N ASP A 172 6.94 2.26 3.16
CA ASP A 172 6.85 3.59 2.57
C ASP A 172 6.54 4.57 3.70
N VAL A 173 7.58 5.23 4.19
CA VAL A 173 7.48 6.20 5.28
C VAL A 173 7.13 7.61 4.79
N LEU A 174 7.37 7.94 3.52
CA LEU A 174 7.13 9.30 3.01
C LEU A 174 5.64 9.60 2.98
N LYS A 175 4.83 8.66 2.50
CA LYS A 175 3.37 8.75 2.58
C LYS A 175 2.81 8.75 4.01
N GLU A 176 3.58 8.28 5.01
CA GLU A 176 3.17 8.42 6.42
C GLU A 176 3.15 9.88 6.86
N TYR A 177 4.12 10.68 6.44
CA TYR A 177 4.16 12.11 6.74
C TYR A 177 3.12 12.89 5.92
N ILE A 178 2.77 12.42 4.72
CA ILE A 178 1.81 13.09 3.82
C ILE A 178 0.36 12.87 4.24
N ALA A 179 -0.03 11.61 4.51
CA ALA A 179 -1.46 11.25 4.56
C ALA A 179 -1.85 10.27 5.68
N ARG A 180 -0.96 9.39 6.15
CA ARG A 180 -1.37 8.25 6.99
C ARG A 180 -1.09 8.42 8.49
N GLY A 181 0.03 9.01 8.87
CA GLY A 181 0.33 9.38 10.26
C GLY A 181 1.00 8.31 11.13
N THR A 182 1.41 7.15 10.60
CA THR A 182 2.08 6.08 11.39
C THR A 182 3.61 6.07 11.22
N TYR A 183 4.23 7.19 11.56
CA TYR A 183 5.68 7.36 11.62
C TYR A 183 6.24 7.21 13.04
N ILE A 184 7.55 6.93 13.14
CA ILE A 184 8.29 6.94 14.41
C ILE A 184 9.43 7.96 14.34
N PHE A 185 10.37 7.77 13.41
CA PHE A 185 11.58 8.59 13.33
C PHE A 185 11.38 9.78 12.37
N PRO A 186 12.22 10.83 12.45
CA PRO A 186 12.27 11.89 11.44
C PRO A 186 12.59 11.36 10.02
N PRO A 187 12.32 12.13 8.95
CA PRO A 187 12.48 11.66 7.57
C PRO A 187 13.87 11.09 7.25
N LYS A 188 14.95 11.79 7.62
CA LYS A 188 16.33 11.37 7.33
C LYS A 188 16.70 9.98 7.91
N PRO A 189 16.56 9.70 9.21
CA PRO A 189 16.82 8.36 9.75
C PRO A 189 15.85 7.31 9.20
N SER A 190 14.61 7.66 8.87
CA SER A 190 13.68 6.72 8.23
C SER A 190 14.14 6.33 6.81
N LEU A 191 14.65 7.27 6.01
CA LEU A 191 15.25 6.98 4.70
C LEU A 191 16.50 6.11 4.80
N ARG A 192 17.35 6.36 5.81
CA ARG A 192 18.48 5.47 6.12
C ARG A 192 18.00 4.04 6.37
N LEU A 193 16.96 3.85 7.19
CA LEU A 193 16.45 2.51 7.49
C LEU A 193 15.95 1.80 6.22
N ILE A 194 15.36 2.53 5.28
CA ILE A 194 14.94 1.98 3.98
C ILE A 194 16.15 1.52 3.15
N ALA A 195 17.22 2.31 3.08
CA ALA A 195 18.45 1.90 2.42
C ALA A 195 19.08 0.64 3.06
N ASP A 196 19.06 0.56 4.40
CA ASP A 196 19.54 -0.60 5.14
C ASP A 196 18.69 -1.85 4.84
N ILE A 197 17.36 -1.71 4.75
CA ILE A 197 16.45 -2.79 4.32
C ILE A 197 16.80 -3.27 2.91
N PHE A 198 17.07 -2.36 1.98
CA PHE A 198 17.39 -2.72 0.59
C PHE A 198 18.70 -3.53 0.52
N LYS A 199 19.75 -3.05 1.19
CA LYS A 199 21.04 -3.75 1.29
C LYS A 199 20.89 -5.13 1.95
N TYR A 200 20.15 -5.20 3.04
CA TYR A 200 19.93 -6.45 3.78
C TYR A 200 19.15 -7.47 2.94
N CYS A 201 18.02 -7.07 2.34
CA CYS A 201 17.20 -7.98 1.54
C CYS A 201 17.95 -8.47 0.30
N ARG A 202 18.78 -7.63 -0.32
CA ARG A 202 19.62 -8.05 -1.45
C ARG A 202 20.56 -9.21 -1.07
N ALA A 203 21.13 -9.16 0.12
CA ALA A 203 22.06 -10.16 0.63
C ALA A 203 21.35 -11.42 1.17
N GLU A 204 20.31 -11.23 1.98
CA GLU A 204 19.74 -12.30 2.82
C GLU A 204 18.37 -12.80 2.33
N ILE A 205 17.54 -11.94 1.74
CA ILE A 205 16.15 -12.24 1.34
C ILE A 205 15.87 -11.78 -0.11
N PRO A 206 16.62 -12.28 -1.11
CA PRO A 206 16.70 -11.68 -2.46
C PRO A 206 15.40 -11.75 -3.28
N LYS A 207 14.36 -12.44 -2.78
CA LYS A 207 13.04 -12.56 -3.41
C LYS A 207 11.98 -11.64 -2.81
N TRP A 208 12.30 -10.91 -1.74
CA TRP A 208 11.40 -9.98 -1.09
C TRP A 208 11.21 -8.71 -1.92
N ASN A 209 9.99 -8.20 -2.01
CA ASN A 209 9.76 -6.82 -2.47
C ASN A 209 9.96 -5.89 -1.28
N THR A 210 10.99 -5.05 -1.34
CA THR A 210 11.53 -4.32 -0.19
C THR A 210 10.71 -3.08 0.18
N ILE A 211 9.81 -2.66 -0.71
CA ILE A 211 8.92 -1.52 -0.52
C ILE A 211 7.71 -1.64 -1.45
N SER A 212 6.59 -1.10 -1.00
CA SER A 212 5.37 -0.90 -1.77
C SER A 212 5.00 0.58 -1.74
N ILE A 213 5.56 1.35 -2.69
CA ILE A 213 5.44 2.80 -2.78
C ILE A 213 3.99 3.17 -3.07
N SER A 214 3.34 3.92 -2.18
CA SER A 214 1.90 3.85 -2.01
C SER A 214 1.18 5.17 -2.24
N GLY A 215 0.37 5.21 -3.30
CA GLY A 215 -0.65 6.23 -3.54
C GLY A 215 -1.98 6.02 -2.83
N TYR A 216 -2.31 4.77 -2.46
CA TYR A 216 -3.60 4.42 -1.85
C TYR A 216 -4.01 5.35 -0.70
N HIS A 217 -3.13 5.56 0.28
CA HIS A 217 -3.42 6.37 1.47
C HIS A 217 -3.62 7.84 1.14
N MET A 218 -2.86 8.39 0.19
CA MET A 218 -3.04 9.76 -0.29
C MET A 218 -4.39 9.92 -1.01
N ALA A 219 -4.78 8.90 -1.80
CA ALA A 219 -6.07 8.87 -2.47
C ALA A 219 -7.25 8.75 -1.49
N GLU A 220 -7.12 7.95 -0.44
CA GLU A 220 -8.11 7.86 0.65
C GLU A 220 -8.19 9.15 1.47
N ALA A 221 -7.09 9.90 1.59
CA ALA A 221 -7.05 11.22 2.22
C ALA A 221 -7.61 12.35 1.34
N GLY A 222 -7.86 12.11 0.04
CA GLY A 222 -8.51 13.07 -0.86
C GLY A 222 -7.75 13.41 -2.15
N ALA A 223 -6.58 12.83 -2.40
CA ALA A 223 -5.80 13.11 -3.61
C ALA A 223 -6.60 12.75 -4.88
N SER A 224 -6.64 13.60 -5.89
CA SER A 224 -7.17 13.20 -7.21
C SER A 224 -6.30 12.11 -7.86
N PRO A 225 -6.78 11.41 -8.91
CA PRO A 225 -6.00 10.40 -9.62
C PRO A 225 -4.63 10.89 -10.12
N ALA A 226 -4.56 12.13 -10.63
CA ALA A 226 -3.30 12.76 -11.03
C ALA A 226 -2.38 13.08 -9.83
N GLN A 227 -2.94 13.60 -8.73
CA GLN A 227 -2.19 13.86 -7.49
C GLN A 227 -1.63 12.56 -6.90
N GLU A 228 -2.43 11.49 -6.87
CA GLU A 228 -2.03 10.17 -6.38
C GLU A 228 -0.77 9.70 -7.09
N ILE A 229 -0.77 9.60 -8.43
CA ILE A 229 0.41 9.10 -9.14
C ILE A 229 1.58 10.07 -9.10
N ALA A 230 1.34 11.38 -9.11
CA ALA A 230 2.41 12.37 -9.04
C ALA A 230 3.21 12.25 -7.73
N PHE A 231 2.52 12.27 -6.59
CA PHE A 231 3.17 12.23 -5.29
C PHE A 231 3.76 10.85 -5.00
N THR A 232 3.10 9.76 -5.42
CA THR A 232 3.64 8.40 -5.28
C THR A 232 4.93 8.21 -6.08
N LEU A 233 4.98 8.71 -7.32
CA LEU A 233 6.16 8.58 -8.17
C LEU A 233 7.29 9.49 -7.68
N ALA A 234 6.99 10.68 -7.14
CA ALA A 234 7.97 11.54 -6.49
C ALA A 234 8.61 10.85 -5.26
N ASP A 235 7.81 10.21 -4.40
CA ASP A 235 8.32 9.41 -3.29
C ASP A 235 9.19 8.24 -3.79
N GLY A 236 8.76 7.57 -4.87
CA GLY A 236 9.53 6.51 -5.51
C GLY A 236 10.90 6.96 -6.01
N ILE A 237 10.97 8.13 -6.63
CA ILE A 237 12.21 8.76 -7.09
C ILE A 237 13.13 9.05 -5.90
N GLU A 238 12.59 9.58 -4.81
CA GLU A 238 13.35 9.86 -3.58
C GLU A 238 13.95 8.59 -2.97
N TYR A 239 13.22 7.47 -2.98
CA TYR A 239 13.74 6.18 -2.54
C TYR A 239 14.85 5.64 -3.44
N VAL A 240 14.75 5.82 -4.75
CA VAL A 240 15.81 5.44 -5.69
C VAL A 240 17.05 6.30 -5.44
N ARG A 241 16.90 7.62 -5.29
CA ARG A 241 18.01 8.54 -4.94
C ARG A 241 18.68 8.12 -3.63
N THR A 242 17.89 7.88 -2.59
CA THR A 242 18.37 7.42 -1.28
C THR A 242 19.23 6.15 -1.39
N ALA A 243 18.80 5.16 -2.17
CA ALA A 243 19.53 3.91 -2.35
C ALA A 243 20.82 4.09 -3.17
N VAL A 244 20.79 4.91 -4.23
CA VAL A 244 21.96 5.23 -5.05
C VAL A 244 23.00 6.03 -4.26
N GLU A 245 22.58 7.02 -3.48
CA GLU A 245 23.44 7.79 -2.57
C GLU A 245 24.06 6.90 -1.47
N ALA A 246 23.34 5.86 -1.05
CA ALA A 246 23.86 4.83 -0.16
C ALA A 246 24.82 3.84 -0.85
N GLY A 247 25.15 4.05 -2.13
CA GLY A 247 26.16 3.30 -2.90
C GLY A 247 25.63 2.07 -3.63
N MET A 248 24.31 1.93 -3.82
CA MET A 248 23.72 0.79 -4.54
C MET A 248 23.62 1.09 -6.05
N ASP A 249 23.89 0.08 -6.89
CA ASP A 249 23.53 0.15 -8.30
C ASP A 249 22.00 0.07 -8.45
N VAL A 250 21.42 0.88 -9.32
CA VAL A 250 19.95 0.93 -9.51
C VAL A 250 19.36 -0.43 -9.85
N ASP A 251 20.07 -1.25 -10.63
CA ASP A 251 19.58 -2.55 -11.07
C ASP A 251 19.70 -3.65 -9.99
N ASP A 252 20.39 -3.38 -8.88
CA ASP A 252 20.48 -4.30 -7.74
C ASP A 252 19.22 -4.29 -6.85
N PHE A 253 18.47 -3.18 -6.81
CA PHE A 253 17.29 -3.05 -5.95
C PHE A 253 16.00 -2.69 -6.71
N ALA A 254 16.06 -1.92 -7.80
CA ALA A 254 14.87 -1.48 -8.53
C ALA A 254 13.94 -2.63 -8.98
N PRO A 255 14.44 -3.82 -9.40
CA PRO A 255 13.59 -4.97 -9.72
C PRO A 255 12.74 -5.51 -8.57
N ARG A 256 12.96 -5.04 -7.33
CA ARG A 256 12.21 -5.39 -6.13
C ARG A 256 11.29 -4.28 -5.62
N LEU A 257 11.32 -3.10 -6.23
CA LEU A 257 10.35 -2.04 -5.96
C LEU A 257 8.97 -2.45 -6.46
N SER A 258 7.95 -2.18 -5.67
CA SER A 258 6.55 -2.35 -6.04
C SER A 258 5.76 -1.11 -5.63
N PHE A 259 4.56 -0.98 -6.15
CA PHE A 259 3.69 0.17 -5.94
C PHE A 259 2.32 -0.24 -5.41
N PHE A 260 1.58 0.70 -4.85
CA PHE A 260 0.25 0.46 -4.32
C PHE A 260 -0.69 1.64 -4.58
N PHE A 261 -1.77 1.40 -5.33
CA PHE A 261 -2.71 2.44 -5.73
C PHE A 261 -4.15 2.13 -5.35
N VAL A 262 -5.01 3.14 -5.35
CA VAL A 262 -6.45 2.97 -5.24
C VAL A 262 -7.06 2.60 -6.59
N ALA A 263 -8.24 1.97 -6.60
CA ALA A 263 -9.17 1.96 -7.72
C ALA A 263 -10.51 2.56 -7.33
N ARG A 264 -10.93 3.60 -8.05
CA ARG A 264 -12.21 4.30 -7.87
C ARG A 264 -13.28 3.84 -8.84
N THR A 265 -14.50 4.34 -8.62
CA THR A 265 -15.65 4.07 -9.50
C THR A 265 -15.54 4.74 -10.89
N THR A 266 -14.59 5.66 -11.08
CA THR A 266 -14.30 6.37 -12.32
C THR A 266 -13.41 5.56 -13.28
N ILE A 267 -13.96 4.45 -13.80
CA ILE A 267 -13.22 3.44 -14.60
C ILE A 267 -12.26 4.04 -15.64
N LEU A 268 -12.71 5.00 -16.46
CA LEU A 268 -11.90 5.55 -17.55
C LEU A 268 -10.64 6.24 -17.05
N GLU A 269 -10.77 7.07 -16.01
CA GLU A 269 -9.66 7.82 -15.43
C GLU A 269 -8.74 6.88 -14.65
N GLU A 270 -9.28 5.90 -13.94
CA GLU A 270 -8.48 4.91 -13.20
C GLU A 270 -7.63 4.06 -14.16
N VAL A 271 -8.20 3.61 -15.27
CA VAL A 271 -7.44 2.90 -16.32
C VAL A 271 -6.34 3.80 -16.90
N ALA A 272 -6.68 5.04 -17.24
CA ALA A 272 -5.71 6.02 -17.75
C ALA A 272 -4.58 6.30 -16.75
N LYS A 273 -4.92 6.44 -15.46
CA LYS A 273 -3.98 6.65 -14.35
C LYS A 273 -2.95 5.54 -14.26
N PHE A 274 -3.36 4.28 -14.27
CA PHE A 274 -2.43 3.16 -14.16
C PHE A 274 -1.49 3.05 -15.38
N ARG A 275 -1.99 3.38 -16.58
CA ARG A 275 -1.20 3.41 -17.81
C ARG A 275 -0.17 4.54 -17.79
N ALA A 276 -0.60 5.74 -17.39
CA ALA A 276 0.26 6.91 -17.23
C ALA A 276 1.37 6.66 -16.21
N ALA A 277 1.04 6.10 -15.04
CA ALA A 277 2.02 5.79 -14.00
C ALA A 277 3.15 4.89 -14.50
N ARG A 278 2.81 3.82 -15.27
CA ARG A 278 3.83 2.94 -15.87
C ARG A 278 4.76 3.68 -16.83
N ARG A 279 4.19 4.54 -17.69
CA ARG A 279 4.96 5.29 -18.69
C ARG A 279 5.90 6.30 -18.04
N ILE A 280 5.42 7.04 -17.04
CA ILE A 280 6.24 7.99 -16.28
C ILE A 280 7.38 7.25 -15.58
N TRP A 281 7.08 6.19 -14.82
CA TRP A 281 8.10 5.42 -14.10
C TRP A 281 9.16 4.84 -15.01
N ALA A 282 8.76 4.18 -16.10
CA ALA A 282 9.69 3.58 -17.04
C ALA A 282 10.64 4.62 -17.66
N ARG A 283 10.12 5.81 -17.99
CA ARG A 283 10.90 6.93 -18.52
C ARG A 283 11.92 7.42 -17.50
N VAL A 284 11.47 7.74 -16.27
CA VAL A 284 12.33 8.24 -15.18
C VAL A 284 13.46 7.25 -14.88
N MET A 285 13.16 5.98 -14.68
CA MET A 285 14.17 4.96 -14.35
C MET A 285 15.22 4.80 -15.46
N ARG A 286 14.82 4.95 -16.72
CA ARG A 286 15.73 4.83 -17.87
C ARG A 286 16.56 6.08 -18.08
N GLU A 287 15.93 7.26 -18.03
CA GLU A 287 16.51 8.52 -18.48
C GLU A 287 17.26 9.24 -17.37
N GLU A 288 16.76 9.20 -16.12
CA GLU A 288 17.39 9.86 -14.98
C GLU A 288 18.38 8.94 -14.26
N PHE A 289 18.01 7.68 -14.05
CA PHE A 289 18.83 6.72 -13.29
C PHE A 289 19.64 5.76 -14.17
N GLY A 290 19.46 5.79 -15.49
CA GLY A 290 20.24 4.98 -16.42
C GLY A 290 20.06 3.47 -16.26
N ALA A 291 18.92 3.02 -15.72
CA ALA A 291 18.66 1.61 -15.45
C ALA A 291 18.71 0.77 -16.73
N LYS A 292 19.42 -0.36 -16.70
CA LYS A 292 19.68 -1.21 -17.87
C LYS A 292 18.87 -2.49 -17.83
N ASN A 293 18.53 -2.98 -16.64
CA ASN A 293 17.69 -4.14 -16.48
C ASN A 293 16.23 -3.77 -16.80
N PRO A 294 15.58 -4.44 -17.77
CA PRO A 294 14.17 -4.15 -18.11
C PRO A 294 13.22 -4.26 -16.91
N LYS A 295 13.54 -5.08 -15.90
CA LYS A 295 12.72 -5.21 -14.69
C LYS A 295 12.77 -3.98 -13.79
N SER A 296 13.85 -3.20 -13.83
CA SER A 296 13.98 -1.94 -13.09
C SER A 296 13.04 -0.86 -13.62
N LEU A 297 12.65 -0.97 -14.89
CA LEU A 297 11.73 -0.06 -15.57
C LEU A 297 10.25 -0.42 -15.33
N MET A 298 9.96 -1.59 -14.77
CA MET A 298 8.60 -2.08 -14.59
C MET A 298 7.96 -1.52 -13.32
N LEU A 299 6.87 -0.77 -13.48
CA LEU A 299 6.00 -0.42 -12.37
C LEU A 299 5.01 -1.58 -12.11
N ARG A 300 5.33 -2.41 -11.12
CA ARG A 300 4.46 -3.51 -10.65
C ARG A 300 3.67 -3.01 -9.46
N PHE A 301 2.35 -3.14 -9.49
CA PHE A 301 1.51 -2.55 -8.45
C PHE A 301 0.43 -3.48 -7.90
N HIS A 302 0.17 -3.30 -6.61
CA HIS A 302 -1.04 -3.71 -5.94
C HIS A 302 -2.10 -2.62 -6.11
N THR A 303 -3.37 -3.03 -6.12
CA THR A 303 -4.50 -2.13 -6.09
C THR A 303 -5.44 -2.50 -4.96
N GLN A 304 -6.00 -1.49 -4.30
CA GLN A 304 -7.12 -1.65 -3.37
C GLN A 304 -8.27 -0.79 -3.85
N THR A 305 -9.49 -1.32 -3.81
CA THR A 305 -10.70 -0.54 -4.11
C THR A 305 -10.87 0.61 -3.12
N ALA A 306 -11.42 1.75 -3.54
CA ALA A 306 -11.49 2.95 -2.71
C ALA A 306 -12.45 2.79 -1.51
N GLY A 307 -11.90 2.80 -0.30
CA GLY A 307 -12.66 2.73 0.95
C GLY A 307 -13.45 4.00 1.21
N VAL A 308 -12.84 5.16 0.93
CA VAL A 308 -13.44 6.49 1.04
C VAL A 308 -14.71 6.68 0.19
N GLN A 309 -14.94 5.83 -0.82
CA GLN A 309 -16.15 5.85 -1.66
C GLN A 309 -17.26 4.91 -1.15
N LEU A 310 -17.02 4.13 -0.10
CA LEU A 310 -18.00 3.21 0.47
C LEU A 310 -18.81 3.91 1.57
N THR A 311 -20.10 3.56 1.66
CA THR A 311 -21.06 4.28 2.51
C THR A 311 -21.56 3.39 3.64
N ALA A 312 -21.80 3.99 4.81
CA ALA A 312 -22.44 3.30 5.93
C ALA A 312 -23.95 3.12 5.71
N GLN A 313 -24.58 4.07 5.00
CA GLN A 313 -25.96 3.99 4.52
C GLN A 313 -26.03 3.00 3.36
N GLN A 314 -27.08 2.15 3.35
CA GLN A 314 -27.30 1.12 2.35
C GLN A 314 -26.02 0.34 1.98
N PRO A 315 -25.34 -0.31 2.96
CA PRO A 315 -23.99 -0.85 2.78
C PRO A 315 -23.92 -1.92 1.69
N GLU A 316 -25.00 -2.62 1.36
CA GLU A 316 -25.07 -3.56 0.23
C GLU A 316 -24.78 -2.91 -1.13
N VAL A 317 -25.04 -1.61 -1.30
CA VAL A 317 -24.69 -0.86 -2.51
C VAL A 317 -23.17 -0.84 -2.72
N ASN A 318 -22.38 -0.97 -1.65
CA ASN A 318 -20.92 -1.08 -1.74
C ASN A 318 -20.48 -2.32 -2.52
N LEU A 319 -21.27 -3.40 -2.59
CA LEU A 319 -20.95 -4.56 -3.45
C LEU A 319 -20.84 -4.14 -4.93
N VAL A 320 -21.74 -3.26 -5.39
CA VAL A 320 -21.72 -2.73 -6.76
C VAL A 320 -20.53 -1.81 -6.95
N ARG A 321 -20.25 -0.92 -5.98
CA ARG A 321 -19.09 -0.01 -6.02
C ARG A 321 -17.78 -0.78 -6.11
N VAL A 322 -17.59 -1.77 -5.24
CA VAL A 322 -16.39 -2.62 -5.18
C VAL A 322 -16.23 -3.45 -6.45
N ALA A 323 -17.32 -3.98 -7.04
CA ALA A 323 -17.25 -4.67 -8.32
C ALA A 323 -16.76 -3.76 -9.46
N VAL A 324 -17.28 -2.53 -9.53
CA VAL A 324 -16.88 -1.51 -10.51
C VAL A 324 -15.42 -1.08 -10.31
N GLN A 325 -15.03 -0.80 -9.06
CA GLN A 325 -13.66 -0.44 -8.70
C GLN A 325 -12.69 -1.59 -9.02
N GLY A 326 -13.04 -2.82 -8.68
CA GLY A 326 -12.27 -4.02 -9.00
C GLY A 326 -12.10 -4.20 -10.51
N LEU A 327 -13.15 -3.97 -11.29
CA LEU A 327 -13.08 -3.99 -12.75
C LEU A 327 -12.11 -2.90 -13.29
N GLY A 328 -12.16 -1.68 -12.76
CA GLY A 328 -11.21 -0.62 -13.11
C GLY A 328 -9.75 -0.99 -12.83
N ALA A 329 -9.47 -1.62 -11.67
CA ALA A 329 -8.15 -2.12 -11.31
C ALA A 329 -7.63 -3.18 -12.30
N VAL A 330 -8.50 -4.13 -12.68
CA VAL A 330 -8.18 -5.20 -13.63
C VAL A 330 -7.92 -4.64 -15.02
N LEU A 331 -8.82 -3.81 -15.54
CA LEU A 331 -8.65 -3.18 -16.85
C LEU A 331 -7.41 -2.28 -16.91
N GLY A 332 -6.99 -1.74 -15.75
CA GLY A 332 -5.75 -0.99 -15.57
C GLY A 332 -4.46 -1.82 -15.56
N GLY A 333 -4.55 -3.14 -15.44
CA GLY A 333 -3.40 -4.05 -15.46
C GLY A 333 -2.68 -4.24 -14.12
N THR A 334 -3.41 -4.27 -13.00
CA THR A 334 -2.86 -4.54 -11.65
C THR A 334 -2.22 -5.94 -11.48
N GLN A 335 -1.21 -6.10 -10.62
CA GLN A 335 -0.58 -7.41 -10.36
C GLN A 335 -1.19 -8.12 -9.14
N SER A 336 -1.83 -7.38 -8.24
CA SER A 336 -2.46 -7.90 -7.03
C SER A 336 -3.64 -7.02 -6.65
N LEU A 337 -4.78 -7.58 -6.26
CA LEU A 337 -5.99 -6.81 -5.96
C LEU A 337 -6.55 -7.14 -4.59
N HIS A 338 -6.85 -6.09 -3.83
CA HIS A 338 -7.71 -6.11 -2.66
C HIS A 338 -9.05 -5.48 -3.02
N THR A 339 -10.12 -6.17 -2.68
CA THR A 339 -11.49 -5.67 -2.79
C THR A 339 -11.99 -5.50 -1.37
N ASN A 340 -12.42 -4.30 -1.03
CA ASN A 340 -12.98 -4.02 0.29
C ASN A 340 -14.25 -4.83 0.50
N SER A 341 -14.62 -5.00 1.76
CA SER A 341 -15.89 -5.62 2.10
C SER A 341 -17.01 -4.57 2.09
N PHE A 342 -18.26 -4.99 1.92
CA PHE A 342 -19.36 -4.04 1.80
C PHE A 342 -19.65 -3.26 3.10
N ASP A 343 -19.13 -3.75 4.23
CA ASP A 343 -19.23 -3.21 5.58
C ASP A 343 -18.06 -2.26 5.96
N GLU A 344 -17.19 -1.90 5.01
CA GLU A 344 -15.97 -1.10 5.21
C GLU A 344 -16.21 0.20 6.01
N ALA A 345 -17.29 0.92 5.71
CA ALA A 345 -17.61 2.20 6.34
C ALA A 345 -18.17 2.06 7.77
N ILE A 346 -18.38 0.83 8.25
CA ILE A 346 -19.04 0.54 9.53
C ILE A 346 -18.09 -0.17 10.50
N ALA A 347 -17.43 -1.24 10.07
CA ALA A 347 -16.58 -2.06 10.92
C ALA A 347 -15.59 -2.90 10.10
N LEU A 348 -14.69 -3.58 10.81
CA LEU A 348 -13.86 -4.64 10.22
C LEU A 348 -14.74 -5.76 9.62
N PRO A 349 -14.26 -6.42 8.56
CA PRO A 349 -15.07 -7.36 7.80
C PRO A 349 -15.40 -8.62 8.58
N THR A 350 -16.67 -9.03 8.50
CA THR A 350 -17.10 -10.37 8.92
C THR A 350 -16.58 -11.48 7.98
N ASP A 351 -16.73 -12.74 8.39
CA ASP A 351 -16.46 -13.90 7.53
C ASP A 351 -17.26 -13.86 6.22
N LYS A 352 -18.52 -13.44 6.30
CA LYS A 352 -19.42 -13.36 5.15
C LYS A 352 -18.99 -12.25 4.20
N SER A 353 -18.73 -11.05 4.71
CA SER A 353 -18.43 -9.87 3.88
C SER A 353 -17.07 -10.00 3.18
N ALA A 354 -16.03 -10.45 3.88
CA ALA A 354 -14.72 -10.72 3.27
C ALA A 354 -14.75 -11.89 2.26
N ARG A 355 -15.59 -12.92 2.48
CA ARG A 355 -15.78 -13.97 1.46
C ARG A 355 -16.45 -13.41 0.21
N LEU A 356 -17.44 -12.52 0.33
CA LEU A 356 -18.06 -11.87 -0.82
C LEU A 356 -17.09 -10.95 -1.57
N ALA A 357 -16.21 -10.25 -0.85
CA ALA A 357 -15.14 -9.49 -1.45
C ALA A 357 -14.22 -10.38 -2.30
N LEU A 358 -13.77 -11.53 -1.77
CA LEU A 358 -13.00 -12.50 -2.56
C LEU A 358 -13.77 -13.05 -3.77
N ARG A 359 -15.07 -13.36 -3.61
CA ARG A 359 -15.93 -13.83 -4.71
C ARG A 359 -16.05 -12.79 -5.82
N THR A 360 -16.05 -11.50 -5.49
CA THR A 360 -16.06 -10.42 -6.49
C THR A 360 -14.86 -10.55 -7.44
N GLN A 361 -13.66 -10.79 -6.92
CA GLN A 361 -12.48 -11.00 -7.77
C GLN A 361 -12.54 -12.31 -8.58
N GLN A 362 -13.11 -13.37 -8.00
CA GLN A 362 -13.25 -14.65 -8.68
C GLN A 362 -14.25 -14.58 -9.84
N VAL A 363 -15.37 -13.87 -9.66
CA VAL A 363 -16.31 -13.58 -10.75
C VAL A 363 -15.61 -12.79 -11.86
N LEU A 364 -14.90 -11.70 -11.53
CA LEU A 364 -14.14 -10.93 -12.52
C LEU A 364 -13.14 -11.82 -13.27
N ALA A 365 -12.38 -12.67 -12.58
CA ALA A 365 -11.33 -13.47 -13.21
C ALA A 365 -11.85 -14.65 -14.07
N TYR A 366 -12.95 -15.29 -13.65
CA TYR A 366 -13.37 -16.59 -14.19
C TYR A 366 -14.73 -16.60 -14.90
N GLU A 367 -15.57 -15.58 -14.70
CA GLU A 367 -16.91 -15.50 -15.33
C GLU A 367 -17.01 -14.37 -16.37
N THR A 368 -15.96 -13.56 -16.53
CA THR A 368 -15.90 -12.47 -17.52
C THR A 368 -14.75 -12.69 -18.52
N ASP A 369 -14.70 -11.87 -19.56
CA ASP A 369 -13.68 -11.90 -20.62
C ASP A 369 -12.47 -10.99 -20.35
N VAL A 370 -12.39 -10.33 -19.19
CA VAL A 370 -11.32 -9.37 -18.85
C VAL A 370 -9.93 -10.00 -18.75
N THR A 371 -9.84 -11.33 -18.70
CA THR A 371 -8.58 -12.09 -18.71
C THR A 371 -8.24 -12.66 -20.09
N ALA A 372 -9.12 -12.48 -21.09
CA ALA A 372 -8.96 -13.06 -22.44
C ALA A 372 -8.09 -12.20 -23.38
N THR A 373 -7.82 -10.94 -23.04
CA THR A 373 -6.99 -10.04 -23.86
C THR A 373 -6.13 -9.10 -23.00
N VAL A 374 -5.04 -8.59 -23.57
CA VAL A 374 -4.13 -7.66 -22.91
C VAL A 374 -4.47 -6.22 -23.28
N ASP A 375 -4.66 -5.37 -22.27
CA ASP A 375 -5.02 -3.95 -22.40
C ASP A 375 -6.16 -3.73 -23.42
N PRO A 376 -7.41 -4.15 -23.10
CA PRO A 376 -8.55 -4.07 -24.01
C PRO A 376 -8.89 -2.65 -24.45
N PHE A 377 -8.37 -1.63 -23.76
CA PHE A 377 -8.54 -0.21 -24.12
C PHE A 377 -7.45 0.34 -25.05
N ALA A 378 -6.47 -0.47 -25.46
CA ALA A 378 -5.43 -0.03 -26.38
C ALA A 378 -6.03 0.50 -27.69
N GLY A 379 -5.72 1.75 -28.02
CA GLY A 379 -6.23 2.45 -29.20
C GLY A 379 -7.59 3.13 -29.02
N SER A 380 -8.22 3.02 -27.84
CA SER A 380 -9.44 3.77 -27.51
C SER A 380 -9.14 5.27 -27.47
N TYR A 381 -9.78 6.07 -28.35
CA TYR A 381 -9.55 7.51 -28.44
C TYR A 381 -9.64 8.23 -27.09
N VAL A 382 -10.65 7.89 -26.29
CA VAL A 382 -10.85 8.50 -24.96
C VAL A 382 -9.78 8.07 -23.96
N VAL A 383 -9.39 6.79 -23.94
CA VAL A 383 -8.42 6.29 -22.93
C VAL A 383 -7.00 6.72 -23.29
N GLU A 384 -6.62 6.73 -24.56
CA GLU A 384 -5.30 7.23 -24.97
C GLU A 384 -5.15 8.73 -24.69
N LYS A 385 -6.15 9.54 -25.05
CA LYS A 385 -6.14 10.97 -24.76
C LYS A 385 -6.13 11.23 -23.26
N MET A 386 -6.97 10.55 -22.50
CA MET A 386 -7.02 10.70 -21.04
C MET A 386 -5.73 10.22 -20.35
N THR A 387 -5.05 9.21 -20.88
CA THR A 387 -3.75 8.76 -20.38
C THR A 387 -2.68 9.84 -20.56
N ASP A 388 -2.67 10.52 -21.71
CA ASP A 388 -1.78 11.66 -21.95
C ASP A 388 -2.09 12.86 -21.05
N ASP A 389 -3.37 13.17 -20.85
CA ASP A 389 -3.79 14.30 -20.01
C ASP A 389 -3.47 14.06 -18.53
N VAL A 390 -3.74 12.85 -18.02
CA VAL A 390 -3.39 12.47 -16.64
C VAL A 390 -1.87 12.44 -16.45
N GLU A 391 -1.11 11.96 -17.43
CA GLU A 391 0.36 12.06 -17.37
C GLU A 391 0.83 13.50 -17.30
N ALA A 392 0.33 14.38 -18.18
CA ALA A 392 0.75 15.77 -18.20
C ALA A 392 0.44 16.47 -16.86
N ALA A 393 -0.75 16.23 -16.30
CA ALA A 393 -1.14 16.76 -15.00
C ALA A 393 -0.25 16.23 -13.87
N ALA A 394 0.08 14.93 -13.88
CA ALA A 394 0.93 14.32 -12.87
C ALA A 394 2.39 14.83 -12.97
N VAL A 395 2.94 14.93 -14.17
CA VAL A 395 4.31 15.43 -14.41
C VAL A 395 4.45 16.89 -13.97
N GLU A 396 3.43 17.72 -14.18
CA GLU A 396 3.46 19.10 -13.69
C GLU A 396 3.46 19.17 -12.15
N LEU A 397 2.71 18.30 -11.47
CA LEU A 397 2.76 18.19 -10.01
C LEU A 397 4.11 17.67 -9.51
N MET A 398 4.69 16.68 -10.19
CA MET A 398 6.05 16.19 -9.89
C MET A 398 7.10 17.29 -10.06
N ARG A 399 6.98 18.12 -11.11
CA ARG A 399 7.85 19.27 -11.34
C ARG A 399 7.79 20.26 -10.17
N LYS A 400 6.60 20.53 -9.61
CA LYS A 400 6.46 21.38 -8.41
C LYS A 400 7.12 20.78 -7.17
N VAL A 401 7.08 19.45 -7.01
CA VAL A 401 7.81 18.77 -5.92
C VAL A 401 9.32 18.93 -6.11
N GLU A 402 9.82 18.77 -7.33
CA GLU A 402 11.24 18.97 -7.65
C GLU A 402 11.69 20.44 -7.48
N ASP A 403 10.85 21.41 -7.86
CA ASP A 403 11.10 22.85 -7.64
C ASP A 403 11.25 23.20 -6.14
N LEU A 404 10.61 22.42 -5.25
CA LEU A 404 10.73 22.52 -3.80
C LEU A 404 11.94 21.77 -3.22
N GLY A 405 12.76 21.15 -4.08
CA GLY A 405 13.95 20.40 -3.68
C GLY A 405 13.70 18.93 -3.40
N GLY A 406 12.69 18.32 -4.02
CA GLY A 406 12.39 16.89 -3.91
C GLY A 406 11.33 16.55 -2.85
N ALA A 407 11.00 15.26 -2.74
CA ALA A 407 9.85 14.79 -1.97
C ALA A 407 9.94 15.17 -0.49
N VAL A 408 11.11 14.98 0.14
CA VAL A 408 11.32 15.29 1.57
C VAL A 408 11.08 16.77 1.86
N ASN A 409 11.70 17.65 1.09
CA ASN A 409 11.54 19.09 1.29
C ASN A 409 10.09 19.52 1.04
N ALA A 410 9.44 18.98 0.01
CA ALA A 410 8.04 19.29 -0.27
C ALA A 410 7.10 18.85 0.88
N ILE A 411 7.38 17.70 1.51
CA ILE A 411 6.68 17.23 2.74
C ILE A 411 6.89 18.21 3.89
N GLU A 412 8.13 18.64 4.14
CA GLU A 412 8.44 19.60 5.21
C GLU A 412 7.77 20.97 5.00
N HIS A 413 7.60 21.38 3.75
CA HIS A 413 6.82 22.58 3.38
C HIS A 413 5.30 22.35 3.37
N GLY A 414 4.84 21.13 3.64
CA GLY A 414 3.42 20.75 3.65
C GLY A 414 2.74 20.79 2.28
N PHE A 415 3.49 20.83 1.17
CA PHE A 415 2.92 21.03 -0.18
C PHE A 415 1.95 19.91 -0.56
N GLN A 416 2.39 18.64 -0.50
CA GLN A 416 1.55 17.50 -0.87
C GLN A 416 0.31 17.40 0.03
N LYS A 417 0.48 17.52 1.36
CA LYS A 417 -0.63 17.50 2.32
C LYS A 417 -1.68 18.58 2.00
N ASN A 418 -1.24 19.82 1.78
CA ASN A 418 -2.13 20.94 1.44
C ASN A 418 -2.88 20.72 0.11
N GLU A 419 -2.23 20.17 -0.91
CA GLU A 419 -2.86 19.87 -2.20
C GLU A 419 -3.93 18.77 -2.07
N ILE A 420 -3.69 17.76 -1.23
CA ILE A 420 -4.62 16.69 -0.92
C ILE A 420 -5.82 17.24 -0.14
N GLU A 421 -5.58 18.03 0.91
CA GLU A 421 -6.64 18.63 1.75
C GLU A 421 -7.55 19.56 0.95
N ARG A 422 -6.99 20.36 0.02
CA ARG A 422 -7.79 21.18 -0.91
C ARG A 422 -8.70 20.33 -1.80
N SER A 423 -8.21 19.19 -2.27
CA SER A 423 -8.99 18.26 -3.08
C SER A 423 -10.10 17.58 -2.26
N ALA A 424 -9.78 17.09 -1.07
CA ALA A 424 -10.75 16.55 -0.12
C ALA A 424 -11.85 17.56 0.22
N TYR A 425 -11.47 18.80 0.53
CA TYR A 425 -12.43 19.86 0.86
C TYR A 425 -13.39 20.15 -0.30
N ARG A 426 -12.87 20.23 -1.53
CA ARG A 426 -13.71 20.39 -2.73
C ARG A 426 -14.70 19.22 -2.88
N ILE A 427 -14.25 17.99 -2.73
CA ILE A 427 -15.11 16.79 -2.83
C ILE A 427 -16.21 16.80 -1.76
N ALA A 428 -15.89 17.23 -0.54
CA ALA A 428 -16.87 17.39 0.53
C ALA A 428 -17.94 18.43 0.16
N GLN A 429 -17.52 19.61 -0.32
CA GLN A 429 -18.44 20.65 -0.78
C GLN A 429 -19.33 20.21 -1.96
N GLU A 430 -18.77 19.50 -2.95
CA GLU A 430 -19.53 18.92 -4.05
C GLU A 430 -20.57 17.90 -3.55
N THR A 431 -20.22 17.12 -2.53
CA THR A 431 -21.12 16.10 -1.94
C THR A 431 -22.24 16.74 -1.14
N ASP A 432 -21.92 17.72 -0.30
CA ASP A 432 -22.87 18.42 0.56
C ASP A 432 -23.87 19.26 -0.26
N SER A 433 -23.39 19.91 -1.32
CA SER A 433 -24.25 20.66 -2.26
C SER A 433 -25.08 19.76 -3.17
N GLY A 434 -24.75 18.47 -3.24
CA GLY A 434 -25.39 17.50 -4.13
C GLY A 434 -24.96 17.60 -5.60
N GLU A 435 -23.93 18.40 -5.92
CA GLU A 435 -23.28 18.42 -7.24
C GLU A 435 -22.68 17.04 -7.58
N ARG A 436 -21.93 16.47 -6.63
CA ARG A 436 -21.46 15.09 -6.66
C ARG A 436 -22.49 14.19 -6.01
N VAL A 437 -23.02 13.27 -6.80
CA VAL A 437 -24.05 12.32 -6.32
C VAL A 437 -23.41 11.15 -5.59
N VAL A 438 -23.86 10.91 -4.36
CA VAL A 438 -23.53 9.71 -3.59
C VAL A 438 -24.84 8.98 -3.29
N VAL A 439 -25.06 7.89 -4.03
CA VAL A 439 -26.28 7.05 -3.94
C VAL A 439 -26.45 6.51 -2.52
N GLY A 440 -27.65 6.69 -1.96
CA GLY A 440 -28.00 6.32 -0.59
C GLY A 440 -27.59 7.34 0.48
N VAL A 441 -26.80 8.36 0.12
CA VAL A 441 -26.34 9.41 1.06
C VAL A 441 -27.01 10.74 0.78
N ASN A 442 -26.84 11.33 -0.40
CA ASN A 442 -27.44 12.63 -0.75
C ASN A 442 -28.54 12.53 -1.83
N ARG A 443 -28.68 11.36 -2.48
CA ARG A 443 -29.79 11.04 -3.38
C ARG A 443 -30.17 9.58 -3.23
N PHE A 444 -31.44 9.26 -3.44
CA PHE A 444 -31.99 7.89 -3.30
C PHE A 444 -31.85 7.35 -1.87
N GLN A 445 -32.07 8.22 -0.88
CA GLN A 445 -32.10 7.85 0.54
C GLN A 445 -33.36 7.03 0.86
N LEU A 446 -33.28 6.19 1.88
CA LEU A 446 -34.43 5.48 2.46
C LEU A 446 -34.97 6.27 3.66
N ASP A 447 -36.26 6.13 3.94
CA ASP A 447 -36.87 6.71 5.15
C ASP A 447 -36.35 6.01 6.43
N ALA A 448 -35.95 4.73 6.32
CA ALA A 448 -35.35 3.95 7.40
C ALA A 448 -34.29 2.99 6.83
N GLU A 449 -33.11 2.97 7.46
CA GLU A 449 -32.01 2.05 7.13
C GLU A 449 -32.19 0.70 7.84
N GLU A 450 -31.68 -0.38 7.22
CA GLU A 450 -31.65 -1.70 7.87
C GLU A 450 -30.60 -1.73 9.00
N PRO A 451 -30.90 -2.34 10.15
CA PRO A 451 -29.95 -2.43 11.25
C PRO A 451 -28.77 -3.35 10.88
N TYR A 452 -27.54 -2.85 11.07
CA TYR A 452 -26.30 -3.62 10.90
C TYR A 452 -25.63 -3.87 12.25
N GLU A 453 -25.20 -5.11 12.51
CA GLU A 453 -24.43 -5.47 13.71
C GLU A 453 -22.92 -5.42 13.41
N PRO A 454 -22.19 -4.40 13.87
CA PRO A 454 -20.77 -4.28 13.62
C PRO A 454 -19.97 -5.35 14.37
N LEU A 455 -18.90 -5.85 13.73
CA LEU A 455 -17.92 -6.66 14.40
C LEU A 455 -17.27 -5.84 15.54
N ARG A 456 -17.23 -6.42 16.75
CA ARG A 456 -16.58 -5.82 17.91
C ARG A 456 -15.41 -6.67 18.36
N VAL A 457 -14.27 -6.03 18.57
CA VAL A 457 -13.08 -6.67 19.13
C VAL A 457 -13.27 -6.86 20.64
N ASP A 458 -12.88 -8.02 21.15
CA ASP A 458 -12.97 -8.34 22.58
C ASP A 458 -11.95 -7.49 23.38
N PRO A 459 -12.38 -6.65 24.34
CA PRO A 459 -11.47 -5.88 25.20
C PRO A 459 -10.48 -6.76 25.99
N ALA A 460 -10.78 -8.04 26.20
CA ALA A 460 -9.88 -8.97 26.90
C ALA A 460 -8.55 -9.20 26.15
N ILE A 461 -8.48 -8.89 24.85
CA ILE A 461 -7.29 -9.07 24.03
C ILE A 461 -6.11 -8.27 24.59
N GLU A 462 -6.34 -7.03 25.01
CA GLU A 462 -5.29 -6.17 25.59
C GLU A 462 -4.69 -6.80 26.85
N ALA A 463 -5.56 -7.25 27.77
CA ALA A 463 -5.13 -7.86 29.02
C ALA A 463 -4.32 -9.14 28.78
N GLN A 464 -4.81 -10.00 27.87
CA GLN A 464 -4.12 -11.25 27.50
C GLN A 464 -2.76 -10.98 26.86
N GLN A 465 -2.67 -9.96 26.01
CA GLN A 465 -1.42 -9.61 25.34
C GLN A 465 -0.39 -9.05 26.35
N ALA A 466 -0.82 -8.20 27.28
CA ALA A 466 0.04 -7.72 28.37
C ALA A 466 0.54 -8.87 29.27
N GLU A 467 -0.30 -9.85 29.60
CA GLU A 467 0.11 -11.04 30.36
C GLU A 467 1.18 -11.86 29.61
N ARG A 468 1.01 -12.08 28.29
CA ARG A 468 1.98 -12.78 27.46
C ARG A 468 3.32 -12.05 27.41
N LEU A 469 3.28 -10.73 27.33
CA LEU A 469 4.47 -9.88 27.32
C LEU A 469 5.22 -9.89 28.66
N ALA A 470 4.49 -9.82 29.78
CA ALA A 470 5.06 -9.94 31.12
C ALA A 470 5.77 -11.29 31.30
N LYS A 471 5.15 -12.37 30.83
CA LYS A 471 5.75 -13.70 30.82
C LYS A 471 7.02 -13.77 29.97
N LEU A 472 6.99 -13.23 28.75
CA LEU A 472 8.16 -13.19 27.86
C LEU A 472 9.34 -12.49 28.53
N ARG A 473 9.11 -11.33 29.15
CA ARG A 473 10.17 -10.56 29.83
C ARG A 473 10.71 -11.28 31.07
N ALA A 474 9.89 -12.07 31.76
CA ALA A 474 10.31 -12.86 32.92
C ALA A 474 11.14 -14.11 32.54
N GLU A 475 10.91 -14.70 31.35
CA GLU A 475 11.53 -15.97 30.94
C GLU A 475 12.76 -15.81 30.04
N ARG A 476 12.98 -14.65 29.43
CA ARG A 476 14.10 -14.42 28.51
C ARG A 476 15.43 -14.21 29.21
N ASP A 477 16.52 -14.37 28.46
CA ASP A 477 17.86 -13.95 28.90
C ASP A 477 17.98 -12.42 28.77
N GLN A 478 17.83 -11.71 29.89
CA GLN A 478 17.89 -10.25 29.91
C GLN A 478 19.27 -9.72 29.53
N GLN A 479 20.36 -10.40 29.89
CA GLN A 479 21.70 -9.96 29.57
C GLN A 479 21.98 -10.04 28.06
N ALA A 480 21.46 -11.09 27.40
CA ALA A 480 21.52 -11.21 25.95
C ALA A 480 20.74 -10.08 25.25
N VAL A 481 19.53 -9.77 25.72
CA VAL A 481 18.71 -8.66 25.19
C VAL A 481 19.43 -7.32 25.34
N ASP A 482 19.93 -7.02 26.54
CA ASP A 482 20.60 -5.74 26.82
C ASP A 482 21.84 -5.56 25.94
N SER A 483 22.63 -6.63 25.76
CA SER A 483 23.82 -6.63 24.91
C SER A 483 23.48 -6.41 23.44
N ALA A 484 22.44 -7.09 22.93
CA ALA A 484 22.01 -6.95 21.55
C ALA A 484 21.41 -5.55 21.26
N LEU A 485 20.61 -5.01 22.18
CA LEU A 485 20.10 -3.63 22.08
C LEU A 485 21.22 -2.59 22.15
N ALA A 486 22.28 -2.83 22.94
CA ALA A 486 23.46 -1.96 22.95
C ALA A 486 24.21 -1.98 21.61
N ALA A 487 24.36 -3.15 20.98
CA ALA A 487 24.94 -3.26 19.64
C ALA A 487 24.09 -2.54 18.58
N LEU A 488 22.76 -2.63 18.69
CA LEU A 488 21.84 -1.90 17.81
C LEU A 488 22.01 -0.38 17.94
N ARG A 489 22.08 0.16 19.17
CA ARG A 489 22.31 1.60 19.41
C ARG A 489 23.63 2.05 18.78
N LYS A 490 24.70 1.28 18.96
CA LYS A 490 26.02 1.57 18.37
C LYS A 490 25.95 1.61 16.83
N ALA A 491 25.25 0.66 16.20
CA ALA A 491 25.06 0.68 14.74
C ALA A 491 24.24 1.90 14.30
N ALA A 492 23.20 2.27 15.05
CA ALA A 492 22.35 3.42 14.77
C ALA A 492 23.09 4.77 14.92
N GLU A 493 24.12 4.86 15.79
CA GLU A 493 25.02 6.02 15.92
C GLU A 493 26.00 6.13 14.74
N GLY A 494 26.44 5.00 14.20
CA GLY A 494 27.38 4.91 13.09
C GLY A 494 26.71 4.82 11.71
N GLU A 495 27.40 4.19 10.76
CA GLU A 495 26.93 3.94 9.38
C GLU A 495 26.66 2.46 9.08
N ASP A 496 26.87 1.59 10.07
CA ASP A 496 26.59 0.15 9.93
C ASP A 496 25.10 -0.10 9.66
N ASN A 497 24.83 -1.16 8.90
CA ASN A 497 23.46 -1.58 8.60
C ASN A 497 22.79 -2.10 9.88
N VAL A 498 21.71 -1.44 10.31
CA VAL A 498 21.07 -1.72 11.60
C VAL A 498 20.30 -3.04 11.63
N LEU A 499 19.97 -3.66 10.49
CA LEU A 499 19.15 -4.87 10.46
C LEU A 499 19.85 -6.09 11.06
N TYR A 500 21.19 -6.17 10.97
CA TYR A 500 21.93 -7.30 11.56
C TYR A 500 21.85 -7.32 13.09
N PRO A 501 22.27 -6.27 13.83
CA PRO A 501 22.11 -6.25 15.29
C PRO A 501 20.63 -6.19 15.71
N MET A 502 19.73 -5.65 14.88
CA MET A 502 18.29 -5.71 15.11
C MET A 502 17.77 -7.16 15.11
N LYS A 503 18.20 -7.98 14.14
CA LYS A 503 17.82 -9.40 14.07
C LYS A 503 18.32 -10.15 15.30
N ASP A 504 19.54 -9.86 15.75
CA ASP A 504 20.10 -10.47 16.96
C ASP A 504 19.29 -10.10 18.21
N ALA A 505 18.86 -8.85 18.35
CA ALA A 505 18.00 -8.40 19.45
C ALA A 505 16.64 -9.12 19.43
N LEU A 506 15.99 -9.18 18.27
CA LEU A 506 14.69 -9.87 18.12
C LEU A 506 14.81 -11.37 18.39
N LYS A 507 15.91 -12.00 17.96
CA LYS A 507 16.23 -13.41 18.25
C LYS A 507 16.46 -13.65 19.73
N ALA A 508 17.04 -12.70 20.45
CA ALA A 508 17.18 -12.71 21.90
C ALA A 508 15.85 -12.45 22.65
N ARG A 509 14.72 -12.30 21.94
CA ARG A 509 13.40 -11.96 22.47
C ARG A 509 13.33 -10.53 23.06
N ALA A 510 14.05 -9.58 22.44
CA ALA A 510 13.70 -8.17 22.57
C ALA A 510 12.33 -7.91 21.91
N THR A 511 11.57 -6.99 22.47
CA THR A 511 10.23 -6.65 21.96
C THR A 511 10.30 -5.59 20.85
N VAL A 512 9.21 -5.42 20.11
CA VAL A 512 9.03 -4.37 19.10
C VAL A 512 9.25 -3.00 19.74
N GLY A 513 8.62 -2.75 20.89
CA GLY A 513 8.75 -1.52 21.65
C GLY A 513 10.18 -1.26 22.12
N GLU A 514 10.89 -2.27 22.63
CA GLU A 514 12.28 -2.12 23.10
C GLU A 514 13.25 -1.78 21.98
N VAL A 515 13.12 -2.45 20.83
CA VAL A 515 13.93 -2.19 19.65
C VAL A 515 13.65 -0.81 19.08
N CYS A 516 12.37 -0.43 18.94
CA CYS A 516 11.99 0.91 18.52
C CYS A 516 12.46 1.98 19.51
N ASN A 517 12.39 1.74 20.82
CA ASN A 517 12.89 2.66 21.85
C ASN A 517 14.41 2.82 21.81
N ALA A 518 15.16 1.75 21.51
CA ALA A 518 16.60 1.84 21.30
C ALA A 518 16.95 2.78 20.14
N LEU A 519 16.20 2.70 19.04
CA LEU A 519 16.37 3.61 17.89
C LEU A 519 15.88 5.03 18.20
N ARG A 520 14.73 5.20 18.88
CA ARG A 520 14.23 6.52 19.32
C ARG A 520 15.25 7.26 20.16
N GLY A 521 16.02 6.56 21.00
CA GLY A 521 17.07 7.13 21.82
C GLY A 521 18.21 7.78 21.02
N ILE A 522 18.45 7.34 19.78
CA ILE A 522 19.53 7.85 18.91
C ILE A 522 18.99 8.80 17.84
N TRP A 523 17.87 8.44 17.20
CA TRP A 523 17.32 9.16 16.04
C TRP A 523 16.22 10.16 16.42
N GLY A 524 15.73 10.12 17.66
CA GLY A 524 14.58 10.90 18.11
C GLY A 524 13.25 10.38 17.56
N THR A 525 12.21 11.17 17.79
CA THR A 525 10.85 10.90 17.32
C THR A 525 10.39 12.08 16.46
N TYR A 526 9.72 11.81 15.35
CA TYR A 526 9.12 12.87 14.53
C TYR A 526 7.94 13.50 15.25
N VAL A 527 7.83 14.83 15.18
CA VAL A 527 6.69 15.60 15.66
C VAL A 527 6.20 16.45 14.48
N PRO A 528 4.95 16.28 14.03
CA PRO A 528 4.39 17.09 12.95
C PRO A 528 4.39 18.57 13.31
N SER A 529 4.77 19.41 12.36
CA SER A 529 4.53 20.85 12.43
C SER A 529 3.15 21.14 11.87
N ASP A 530 2.10 20.94 12.66
CA ASP A 530 0.76 21.39 12.24
C ASP A 530 0.66 22.91 12.41
N ALA A 531 0.47 23.62 11.30
CA ALA A 531 -0.03 24.99 11.29
C ALA A 531 -1.50 24.92 10.86
N PHE A 532 -2.41 25.00 11.84
CA PHE A 532 -3.86 25.06 11.61
C PHE A 532 -4.32 26.47 11.23
#